data_AF-A0A4S3LSU7-F1
#
_entry.id   AF-A0A4S3LSU7-F1
#
_cell.length_a   1.000
_cell.length_b   1.000
_cell.length_c   1.000
_cell.angle_alpha   90.00
_cell.angle_beta   90.00
_cell.angle_gamma   90.00
#
_symmetry.space_group_name_H-M   'P 1'
#
loop_
_entity.id
_entity.type
_entity.pdbx_description
1 polymer ?
#
loop_
_entity_poly.entity_id
_entity_poly.type
_entity_poly.pdbx_seq_one_letter_code
_entity_poly.pdbx_strand_id
1 'polypeptide(L)'
;MTKLHGITAAEFDQRFPVGSTFKYFPMIINPEFREVVSRSPAWALGHGAVVISVEGCAGCLSIEHMEPITVGTGPAVVVRDADGFWAHPATPEFEESTPYSECMDWYSKQGLEVKGHYMEGDSDDLTARWDDGDLSAVAEWQPKPPEGEGWYLWSIFDTEDGPYCEFARPAGDKGLL
;
A
#
# COMPACT_ATOMS: atom_id res chain seq x y z
N MET A 1 17.84 4.93 -3.07
CA MET A 1 16.66 5.68 -3.53
C MET A 1 16.78 5.79 -5.04
N THR A 2 15.93 5.08 -5.76
CA THR A 2 16.15 4.79 -7.18
C THR A 2 15.26 5.69 -8.02
N LYS A 3 15.86 6.67 -8.70
CA LYS A 3 15.18 7.47 -9.73
C LYS A 3 14.56 6.54 -10.76
N LEU A 4 13.40 6.92 -11.31
CA LEU A 4 12.63 6.11 -12.27
C LEU A 4 13.24 6.11 -13.67
N HIS A 5 14.49 5.68 -13.78
CA HIS A 5 15.25 5.67 -15.02
C HIS A 5 15.06 4.37 -15.80
N GLY A 6 14.91 4.46 -17.11
CA GLY A 6 14.84 3.30 -17.99
C GLY A 6 13.56 2.46 -17.91
N ILE A 7 12.52 2.93 -17.23
CA ILE A 7 11.21 2.26 -17.21
C ILE A 7 10.33 2.78 -18.34
N THR A 8 9.56 1.87 -18.93
CA THR A 8 8.57 2.20 -19.97
C THR A 8 7.32 2.85 -19.38
N ALA A 9 6.50 3.49 -20.22
CA ALA A 9 5.21 4.03 -19.81
C ALA A 9 4.29 2.95 -19.21
N ALA A 10 4.24 1.77 -19.83
CA ALA A 10 3.42 0.65 -19.36
C ALA A 10 3.87 0.14 -17.98
N GLU A 11 5.18 -0.02 -17.77
CA GLU A 11 5.73 -0.41 -16.47
C GLU A 11 5.51 0.69 -15.41
N PHE A 12 5.57 1.97 -15.79
CA PHE A 12 5.23 3.07 -14.90
C PHE A 12 3.78 2.98 -14.46
N ASP A 13 2.84 2.90 -15.41
CA ASP A 13 1.40 2.86 -15.12
C ASP A 13 0.99 1.61 -14.33
N GLN A 14 1.67 0.48 -14.57
CA GLN A 14 1.47 -0.74 -13.78
C GLN A 14 1.85 -0.55 -12.30
N ARG A 15 2.85 0.30 -12.02
CA ARG A 15 3.39 0.53 -10.68
C ARG A 15 2.74 1.72 -9.97
N PHE A 16 2.34 2.73 -10.72
CA PHE A 16 1.87 4.00 -10.19
C PHE A 16 0.59 4.44 -10.91
N PRO A 17 -0.60 4.10 -10.36
CA PRO A 17 -1.85 4.57 -10.93
C PRO A 17 -1.93 6.10 -10.92
N VAL A 18 -2.78 6.67 -11.77
CA VAL A 18 -3.11 8.10 -11.76
C VAL A 18 -3.56 8.51 -10.36
N GLY A 19 -3.04 9.61 -9.84
CA GLY A 19 -3.20 10.03 -8.44
C GLY A 19 -2.00 9.71 -7.55
N SER A 20 -0.99 8.98 -8.05
CA SER A 20 0.25 8.72 -7.30
C SER A 20 1.06 10.01 -7.06
N THR A 21 1.69 10.11 -5.88
CA THR A 21 2.49 11.28 -5.49
C THR A 21 3.99 11.02 -5.68
N PHE A 22 4.72 12.02 -6.13
CA PHE A 22 6.16 11.95 -6.39
C PHE A 22 6.88 13.19 -5.87
N LYS A 23 8.14 13.01 -5.45
CA LYS A 23 9.11 14.10 -5.37
C LYS A 23 9.64 14.33 -6.77
N TYR A 24 9.39 15.52 -7.31
CA TYR A 24 9.97 15.97 -8.56
C TYR A 24 11.16 16.90 -8.30
N PHE A 25 12.30 16.59 -8.89
CA PHE A 25 13.55 17.35 -8.76
C PHE A 25 13.80 18.18 -10.03
N PRO A 26 13.50 19.50 -10.04
CA PRO A 26 13.61 20.33 -11.24
C PRO A 26 15.06 20.51 -11.70
N MET A 27 16.02 20.45 -10.76
CA MET A 27 17.44 20.60 -11.04
C MET A 27 18.22 19.40 -10.52
N ILE A 28 19.06 18.79 -11.36
CA ILE A 28 19.82 17.58 -11.02
C ILE A 28 20.77 17.80 -9.83
N ILE A 29 21.32 19.00 -9.69
CA ILE A 29 22.31 19.36 -8.68
C ILE A 29 21.71 19.91 -7.38
N ASN A 30 20.40 20.20 -7.36
CA ASN A 30 19.73 20.75 -6.20
C ASN A 30 18.86 19.66 -5.56
N PRO A 31 19.02 19.36 -4.25
CA PRO A 31 18.17 18.41 -3.55
C PRO A 31 16.73 18.92 -3.32
N GLU A 32 16.44 20.20 -3.57
CA GLU A 32 15.07 20.71 -3.47
C GLU A 32 14.14 20.04 -4.47
N PHE A 33 13.02 19.54 -3.95
CA PHE A 33 11.98 18.90 -4.72
C PHE A 33 10.65 19.63 -4.56
N ARG A 34 9.74 19.35 -5.49
CA ARG A 34 8.32 19.67 -5.38
C ARG A 34 7.55 18.37 -5.28
N GLU A 35 6.60 18.30 -4.37
CA GLU A 35 5.63 17.21 -4.37
C GLU A 35 4.64 17.43 -5.51
N VAL A 36 4.41 16.40 -6.31
CA VAL A 36 3.52 16.44 -7.47
C VAL A 36 2.65 15.18 -7.50
N VAL A 37 1.41 15.34 -7.92
CA VAL A 37 0.43 14.25 -8.06
C VAL A 37 0.20 13.98 -9.55
N SER A 38 0.29 12.73 -9.99
CA SER A 38 0.03 12.36 -11.39
C SER A 38 -1.45 12.56 -11.74
N ARG A 39 -1.74 13.17 -12.90
CA ARG A 39 -3.11 13.40 -13.41
C ARG A 39 -3.40 12.70 -14.73
N SER A 40 -2.48 11.86 -15.20
CA SER A 40 -2.62 11.08 -16.43
C SER A 40 -1.79 9.80 -16.35
N PRO A 41 -2.12 8.79 -17.19
CA PRO A 41 -1.18 7.74 -17.51
C PRO A 41 0.12 8.31 -18.10
N ALA A 42 1.18 7.52 -18.08
CA ALA A 42 2.46 7.85 -18.68
C ALA A 42 2.41 7.68 -20.21
N TRP A 43 3.23 8.46 -20.91
CA TRP A 43 3.46 8.26 -22.34
C TRP A 43 4.90 8.54 -22.72
N ALA A 44 5.35 7.91 -23.81
CA ALA A 44 6.66 8.14 -24.38
C ALA A 44 6.61 9.30 -25.39
N LEU A 45 7.56 10.21 -25.31
CA LEU A 45 7.84 11.19 -26.36
C LEU A 45 8.55 10.53 -27.55
N GLY A 46 8.57 11.18 -28.70
CA GLY A 46 9.19 10.63 -29.93
C GLY A 46 10.68 10.29 -29.81
N HIS A 47 11.37 10.79 -28.78
CA HIS A 47 12.77 10.48 -28.47
C HIS A 47 12.93 9.51 -27.28
N GLY A 48 11.86 8.80 -26.88
CA GLY A 48 11.88 7.72 -25.90
C GLY A 48 11.74 8.14 -24.43
N ALA A 49 11.85 9.43 -24.09
CA ALA A 49 11.63 9.87 -22.72
C ALA A 49 10.18 9.64 -22.29
N VAL A 50 9.99 9.08 -21.10
CA VAL A 50 8.67 8.87 -20.51
C VAL A 50 8.29 10.05 -19.63
N VAL A 51 7.05 10.50 -19.79
CA VAL A 51 6.52 11.69 -19.12
C VAL A 51 5.11 11.44 -18.59
N ILE A 52 4.72 12.25 -17.59
CA ILE A 52 3.35 12.31 -17.06
C ILE A 52 2.87 13.77 -17.01
N SER A 53 1.55 13.96 -17.01
CA SER A 53 0.97 15.23 -16.57
C SER A 53 0.82 15.20 -15.04
N VAL A 54 1.04 16.34 -14.39
CA VAL A 54 0.81 16.48 -12.94
C VAL A 54 -0.17 17.61 -12.63
N GLU A 55 -0.79 17.55 -11.45
CA GLU A 55 -1.72 18.58 -10.97
C GLU A 55 -1.04 19.95 -10.82
N GLY A 56 -1.81 21.02 -11.06
CA GLY A 56 -1.33 22.41 -10.95
C GLY A 56 -0.24 22.82 -11.96
N CYS A 57 0.22 21.92 -12.83
CA CYS A 57 1.26 22.20 -13.83
C CYS A 57 0.73 22.05 -15.26
N ALA A 58 0.98 23.06 -16.08
CA ALA A 58 0.79 22.97 -17.52
C ALA A 58 1.91 22.12 -18.15
N GLY A 59 1.56 21.29 -19.13
CA GLY A 59 2.50 20.40 -19.81
C GLY A 59 2.75 19.09 -19.07
N CYS A 60 3.95 18.53 -19.27
CA CYS A 60 4.37 17.23 -18.77
C CYS A 60 5.73 17.31 -18.08
N LEU A 61 5.97 16.37 -17.17
CA LEU A 61 7.23 16.22 -16.44
C LEU A 61 7.84 14.85 -16.74
N SER A 62 9.16 14.80 -16.89
CA SER A 62 9.88 13.53 -17.05
C SER A 62 9.91 12.75 -15.75
N ILE A 63 9.59 11.46 -15.83
CA ILE A 63 9.61 10.56 -14.68
C ILE A 63 11.03 10.28 -14.19
N GLU A 64 12.06 10.46 -15.02
CA GLU A 64 13.46 10.22 -14.63
C GLU A 64 13.95 11.19 -13.54
N HIS A 65 13.25 12.30 -13.38
CA HIS A 65 13.49 13.31 -12.38
C HIS A 65 12.57 13.15 -11.16
N MET A 66 11.89 12.01 -11.05
CA MET A 66 10.96 11.71 -9.98
C MET A 66 11.45 10.58 -9.10
N GLU A 67 11.13 10.73 -7.82
CA GLU A 67 11.16 9.65 -6.84
C GLU A 67 9.74 9.47 -6.31
N PRO A 68 9.19 8.24 -6.29
CA PRO A 68 7.86 8.02 -5.75
C PRO A 68 7.83 8.39 -4.27
N ILE A 69 6.79 9.12 -3.87
CA ILE A 69 6.41 9.23 -2.47
C ILE A 69 5.52 8.04 -2.19
N THR A 70 6.14 6.89 -1.97
CA THR A 70 5.41 5.77 -1.39
C THR A 70 5.10 6.13 0.06
N VAL A 71 3.83 6.02 0.47
CA VAL A 71 3.57 5.80 1.89
C VAL A 71 4.32 4.52 2.22
N GLY A 72 5.31 4.61 3.10
CA GLY A 72 6.21 3.50 3.34
C GLY A 72 5.42 2.28 3.78
N THR A 73 5.51 1.18 3.03
CA THR A 73 4.85 -0.09 3.33
C THR A 73 5.59 -0.89 4.40
N GLY A 74 6.48 -0.26 5.18
CA GLY A 74 7.12 -0.89 6.33
C GLY A 74 6.23 -0.84 7.57
N PRO A 75 6.72 -1.27 8.74
CA PRO A 75 5.96 -1.17 9.98
C PRO A 75 5.49 0.27 10.27
N ALA A 76 4.20 0.43 10.57
CA ALA A 76 3.62 1.70 10.99
C ALA A 76 3.22 1.67 12.47
N VAL A 77 3.06 2.86 13.06
CA VAL A 77 2.48 2.98 14.41
C VAL A 77 1.01 2.59 14.33
N VAL A 78 0.64 1.54 15.06
CA VAL A 78 -0.74 1.06 15.15
C VAL A 78 -1.50 1.93 16.13
N VAL A 79 -2.48 2.69 15.63
CA VAL A 79 -3.38 3.51 16.45
C VAL A 79 -4.80 3.11 16.09
N ARG A 80 -5.35 2.16 16.85
CA ARG A 80 -6.71 1.65 16.63
C ARG A 80 -7.75 2.74 16.89
N ASP A 81 -8.87 2.67 16.17
CA ASP A 81 -10.04 3.49 16.45
C ASP A 81 -10.77 3.04 17.73
N ALA A 82 -11.92 3.65 18.01
CA ALA A 82 -12.68 3.38 19.22
C ALA A 82 -13.22 1.94 19.30
N ASP A 83 -13.44 1.31 18.15
CA ASP A 83 -13.97 -0.05 18.03
C ASP A 83 -12.85 -1.09 17.90
N GLY A 84 -11.59 -0.65 17.82
CA GLY A 84 -10.42 -1.52 17.78
C GLY A 84 -9.92 -1.84 16.37
N PHE A 85 -10.53 -1.27 15.34
CA PHE A 85 -10.11 -1.44 13.96
C PHE A 85 -8.96 -0.51 13.61
N TRP A 86 -8.22 -0.90 12.57
CA TRP A 86 -7.10 -0.12 12.07
C TRP A 86 -6.71 -0.58 10.67
N ALA A 87 -6.30 0.36 9.83
CA ALA A 87 -5.66 0.05 8.55
C ALA A 87 -4.31 0.74 8.46
N HIS A 88 -3.34 0.05 7.87
CA HIS A 88 -2.04 0.61 7.57
C HIS A 88 -2.19 1.89 6.73
N PRO A 89 -1.43 2.98 6.97
CA PRO A 89 -1.58 4.24 6.23
C PRO A 89 -1.33 4.13 4.72
N ALA A 90 -0.65 3.07 4.29
CA ALA A 90 -0.43 2.76 2.88
C ALA A 90 -1.52 1.88 2.25
N THR A 91 -2.53 1.46 3.01
CA THR A 91 -3.67 0.71 2.48
C THR A 91 -4.43 1.62 1.52
N PRO A 92 -4.60 1.22 0.24
CA PRO A 92 -5.42 1.99 -0.68
C PRO A 92 -6.90 1.86 -0.29
N GLU A 93 -7.71 2.84 -0.70
CA GLU A 93 -9.17 2.72 -0.63
C GLU A 93 -9.63 1.70 -1.67
N PHE A 94 -9.69 0.42 -1.28
CA PHE A 94 -10.33 -0.61 -2.08
C PHE A 94 -11.85 -0.39 -2.02
N GLU A 95 -12.51 -0.47 -3.17
CA GLU A 95 -13.98 -0.46 -3.18
C GLU A 95 -14.48 -1.80 -2.61
N GLU A 96 -15.67 -1.82 -2.00
CA GLU A 96 -16.26 -3.08 -1.50
C GLU A 96 -16.42 -4.13 -2.62
N SER A 97 -16.58 -3.68 -3.86
CA SER A 97 -16.63 -4.54 -5.05
C SER A 97 -15.27 -4.95 -5.60
N THR A 98 -14.16 -4.46 -5.06
CA THR A 98 -12.81 -4.85 -5.49
C THR A 98 -12.58 -6.32 -5.16
N PRO A 99 -12.33 -7.19 -6.16
CA PRO A 99 -12.06 -8.59 -5.90
C PRO A 99 -10.82 -8.76 -5.02
N TYR A 100 -10.88 -9.69 -4.06
CA TYR A 100 -9.75 -9.98 -3.18
C TYR A 100 -8.44 -10.28 -3.93
N SER A 101 -8.52 -10.88 -5.12
CA SER A 101 -7.36 -11.12 -5.99
C SER A 101 -6.65 -9.83 -6.44
N GLU A 102 -7.40 -8.75 -6.68
CA GLU A 102 -6.82 -7.45 -7.06
C GLU A 102 -6.09 -6.80 -5.88
N CYS A 103 -6.64 -6.93 -4.67
CA CYS A 103 -5.96 -6.52 -3.44
C CYS A 103 -4.64 -7.27 -3.25
N MET A 104 -4.65 -8.60 -3.45
CA MET A 104 -3.44 -9.43 -3.37
C MET A 104 -2.41 -9.10 -4.44
N ASP A 105 -2.84 -8.79 -5.67
CA ASP A 105 -1.96 -8.34 -6.74
C ASP A 105 -1.29 -7.00 -6.38
N TRP A 106 -2.01 -6.10 -5.72
CA TRP A 106 -1.43 -4.85 -5.23
C TRP A 106 -0.34 -5.12 -4.19
N TYR A 107 -0.60 -5.96 -3.18
CA TYR A 107 0.40 -6.33 -2.17
C TYR A 107 1.67 -6.92 -2.81
N SER A 108 1.49 -7.84 -3.76
CA SER A 108 2.59 -8.46 -4.51
C SER A 108 3.42 -7.41 -5.28
N LYS A 109 2.76 -6.43 -5.93
CA LYS A 109 3.45 -5.31 -6.62
C LYS A 109 4.21 -4.40 -5.66
N GLN A 110 3.78 -4.29 -4.40
CA GLN A 110 4.53 -3.60 -3.35
C GLN A 110 5.68 -4.43 -2.77
N GLY A 111 5.89 -5.66 -3.25
CA GLY A 111 6.90 -6.57 -2.73
C GLY A 111 6.54 -7.08 -1.34
N LEU A 112 5.25 -7.25 -1.05
CA LEU A 112 4.76 -7.75 0.23
C LEU A 112 4.25 -9.19 0.12
N GLU A 113 4.55 -9.99 1.13
CA GLU A 113 3.79 -11.19 1.46
C GLU A 113 2.78 -10.81 2.52
N VAL A 114 1.50 -11.16 2.31
CA VAL A 114 0.41 -10.90 3.25
C VAL A 114 -0.26 -12.21 3.65
N LYS A 115 -0.56 -12.33 4.94
CA LYS A 115 -1.35 -13.42 5.53
C LYS A 115 -2.26 -12.85 6.59
N GLY A 116 -3.41 -13.46 6.76
CA GLY A 116 -4.35 -13.07 7.80
C GLY A 116 -5.05 -14.26 8.42
N HIS A 117 -5.77 -13.97 9.48
CA HIS A 117 -6.64 -14.91 10.17
C HIS A 117 -7.75 -14.16 10.91
N TYR A 118 -8.84 -14.87 11.17
CA TYR A 118 -9.97 -14.38 11.94
C TYR A 118 -9.63 -14.32 13.43
N MET A 119 -10.37 -13.48 14.16
CA MET A 119 -10.38 -13.54 15.62
C MET A 119 -10.85 -14.91 16.11
N GLU A 120 -11.80 -15.51 15.40
CA GLU A 120 -12.16 -16.92 15.53
C GLU A 120 -10.93 -17.80 15.25
N GLY A 121 -10.55 -18.62 16.23
CA GLY A 121 -9.35 -19.44 16.20
C GLY A 121 -8.10 -18.78 16.82
N ASP A 122 -8.11 -17.47 17.06
CA ASP A 122 -7.07 -16.79 17.82
C ASP A 122 -7.47 -16.56 19.29
N SER A 123 -8.76 -16.28 19.53
CA SER A 123 -9.36 -16.17 20.86
C SER A 123 -10.86 -16.54 20.90
N ASP A 124 -11.18 -17.69 21.50
CA ASP A 124 -12.58 -18.16 21.63
C ASP A 124 -13.43 -17.23 22.53
N ASP A 125 -12.83 -16.65 23.58
CA ASP A 125 -13.55 -15.76 24.53
C ASP A 125 -13.98 -14.45 23.86
N LEU A 126 -13.07 -13.82 23.12
CA LEU A 126 -13.38 -12.58 22.39
C LEU A 126 -14.35 -12.83 21.23
N THR A 127 -14.26 -13.99 20.59
CA THR A 127 -15.21 -14.41 19.55
C THR A 127 -16.62 -14.54 20.12
N ALA A 128 -16.79 -15.25 21.24
CA ALA A 128 -18.10 -15.38 21.88
C ALA A 128 -18.69 -14.03 22.30
N ARG A 129 -17.85 -13.10 22.81
CA ARG A 129 -18.29 -11.73 23.15
C ARG A 129 -18.74 -10.95 21.92
N TRP A 130 -17.98 -11.04 20.83
CA TRP A 130 -18.34 -10.40 19.57
C TRP A 130 -19.68 -10.92 19.04
N ASP A 131 -19.90 -12.22 19.08
CA ASP A 131 -21.15 -12.85 18.64
C ASP A 131 -22.37 -12.40 19.47
N ASP A 132 -22.14 -12.05 20.75
CA ASP A 132 -23.14 -11.46 21.65
C ASP A 132 -23.32 -9.93 21.46
N GLY A 133 -22.59 -9.33 20.50
CA GLY A 133 -22.69 -7.92 20.12
C GLY A 133 -21.75 -6.98 20.89
N ASP A 134 -20.75 -7.50 21.60
CA ASP A 134 -19.75 -6.69 22.29
C ASP A 134 -18.62 -6.25 21.34
N LEU A 135 -18.78 -5.05 20.75
CA LEU A 135 -17.79 -4.47 19.84
C LEU A 135 -16.42 -4.21 20.50
N SER A 136 -16.36 -4.10 21.84
CA SER A 136 -15.08 -3.89 22.54
C SER A 136 -14.15 -5.11 22.47
N ALA A 137 -14.68 -6.28 22.08
CA ALA A 137 -13.89 -7.49 21.88
C ALA A 137 -12.74 -7.29 20.89
N VAL A 138 -12.96 -6.53 19.80
CA VAL A 138 -11.93 -6.25 18.80
C VAL A 138 -10.84 -5.32 19.34
N ALA A 139 -11.22 -4.32 20.15
CA ALA A 139 -10.27 -3.44 20.81
C ALA A 139 -9.34 -4.19 21.78
N GLU A 140 -9.84 -5.24 22.42
CA GLU A 140 -9.07 -6.10 23.32
C GLU A 140 -8.23 -7.15 22.58
N TRP A 141 -8.63 -7.55 21.37
CA TRP A 141 -7.94 -8.58 20.61
C TRP A 141 -6.50 -8.18 20.25
N GLN A 142 -5.55 -9.05 20.55
CA GLN A 142 -4.14 -8.93 20.17
C GLN A 142 -3.81 -10.02 19.14
N PRO A 143 -3.98 -9.76 17.82
CA PRO A 143 -3.76 -10.79 16.82
C PRO A 143 -2.33 -11.34 16.87
N LYS A 144 -2.18 -12.66 16.84
CA LYS A 144 -0.86 -13.31 16.83
C LYS A 144 -0.27 -13.28 15.42
N PRO A 145 0.97 -12.80 15.22
CA PRO A 145 1.57 -12.82 13.89
C PRO A 145 1.72 -14.27 13.39
N PRO A 146 1.65 -14.50 12.06
CA PRO A 146 1.92 -15.81 11.47
C PRO A 146 3.31 -16.33 11.80
N GLU A 147 3.53 -17.64 11.62
CA GLU A 147 4.87 -18.23 11.79
C GLU A 147 5.91 -17.60 10.84
N GLY A 148 7.12 -17.41 11.36
CA GLY A 148 8.26 -16.80 10.67
C GLY A 148 8.57 -15.38 11.14
N GLU A 149 9.67 -14.82 10.63
CA GLU A 149 10.13 -13.48 11.00
C GLU A 149 9.63 -12.41 10.02
N GLY A 150 9.67 -11.16 10.47
CA GLY A 150 9.44 -9.97 9.65
C GLY A 150 7.97 -9.54 9.50
N TRP A 151 7.04 -10.25 10.12
CA TRP A 151 5.61 -9.89 10.13
C TRP A 151 5.35 -8.65 10.99
N TYR A 152 4.57 -7.73 10.45
CA TYR A 152 3.97 -6.60 11.18
C TYR A 152 2.50 -6.49 10.81
N LEU A 153 1.70 -5.96 11.73
CA LEU A 153 0.26 -5.79 11.51
C LEU A 153 0.02 -4.81 10.36
N TRP A 154 -0.84 -5.21 9.43
CA TRP A 154 -1.26 -4.40 8.29
C TRP A 154 -2.68 -3.87 8.46
N SER A 155 -3.61 -4.69 8.95
CA SER A 155 -4.99 -4.24 9.13
C SER A 155 -5.73 -5.10 10.15
N ILE A 156 -6.77 -4.53 10.75
CA ILE A 156 -7.81 -5.19 11.51
C ILE A 156 -9.12 -4.55 11.04
N PHE A 157 -10.03 -5.36 10.52
CA PHE A 157 -11.28 -4.91 9.93
C PHE A 157 -12.37 -5.95 10.15
N ASP A 158 -13.62 -5.52 10.05
CA ASP A 158 -14.77 -6.41 10.10
C ASP A 158 -15.07 -7.01 8.72
N THR A 159 -15.58 -8.24 8.72
CA THR A 159 -16.04 -8.92 7.52
C THR A 159 -17.41 -9.55 7.80
N GLU A 160 -18.09 -10.08 6.78
CA GLU A 160 -19.36 -10.79 6.99
C GLU A 160 -19.21 -12.03 7.90
N ASP A 161 -18.00 -12.60 7.97
CA ASP A 161 -17.66 -13.75 8.82
C ASP A 161 -17.00 -13.32 10.15
N GLY A 162 -17.02 -12.02 10.47
CA GLY A 162 -16.49 -11.44 11.69
C GLY A 162 -15.10 -10.80 11.56
N PRO A 163 -14.48 -10.40 12.69
CA PRO A 163 -13.26 -9.62 12.70
C PRO A 163 -12.07 -10.39 12.13
N TYR A 164 -11.36 -9.77 11.21
CA TYR A 164 -10.20 -10.31 10.51
C TYR A 164 -8.99 -9.40 10.69
N CYS A 165 -7.80 -9.99 10.69
CA CYS A 165 -6.55 -9.23 10.66
C CYS A 165 -5.66 -9.67 9.51
N GLU A 166 -4.86 -8.74 9.01
CA GLU A 166 -3.78 -9.03 8.07
C GLU A 166 -2.44 -8.62 8.65
N PHE A 167 -1.43 -9.44 8.40
CA PHE A 167 -0.03 -9.18 8.63
C PHE A 167 0.70 -9.14 7.29
N ALA A 168 1.62 -8.20 7.16
CA ALA A 168 2.50 -8.08 6.01
C ALA A 168 3.96 -8.28 6.41
N ARG A 169 4.77 -8.75 5.46
CA ARG A 169 6.24 -8.70 5.54
C ARG A 169 6.81 -8.46 4.15
N PRO A 170 8.07 -8.01 4.02
CA PRO A 170 8.73 -8.00 2.72
C PRO A 170 8.75 -9.40 2.11
N ALA A 171 8.26 -9.54 0.89
CA ALA A 171 8.45 -10.75 0.11
C ALA A 171 9.96 -10.91 -0.09
N GLY A 172 10.55 -11.98 0.45
CA GLY A 172 11.99 -12.24 0.33
C GLY A 172 12.42 -12.16 -1.14
N ASP A 173 13.60 -11.59 -1.41
CA ASP A 173 14.12 -11.33 -2.76
C ASP A 173 13.81 -12.49 -3.72
N LYS A 174 12.79 -12.31 -4.55
CA LYS A 174 12.62 -13.12 -5.75
C LYS A 174 13.59 -12.54 -6.75
N GLY A 175 14.87 -12.89 -6.59
CA GLY A 175 15.89 -12.60 -7.58
C GLY A 175 15.35 -12.94 -8.95
N LEU A 176 15.21 -11.92 -9.80
CA LEU A 176 14.91 -12.08 -11.21
C LEU A 176 16.05 -12.92 -11.81
N LEU A 177 15.80 -14.22 -12.00
CA LEU A 177 16.57 -15.09 -12.88
C LEU A 177 16.02 -14.95 -14.31
#